data_AF-A0A7S7QM31-F1
#
_entry.id   AF-A0A7S7QM31-F1
#
_cell.length_a   1.000
_cell.length_b   1.000
_cell.length_c   1.000
_cell.angle_alpha   90.00
_cell.angle_beta   90.00
_cell.angle_gamma   90.00
#
_symmetry.space_group_name_H-M   'P 1'
#
loop_
_entity.id
_entity.type
_entity.pdbx_description
1 polymer ?
#
loop_
_entity_poly.entity_id
_entity_poly.type
_entity_poly.pdbx_seq_one_letter_code
_entity_poly.pdbx_strand_id
1 'polypeptide(L)'
;MADDLEFTGEGDRAHDRSIQRQAQAGTLVRIADGVYGKLDGRSAEEFAYARWAPILGKLIPGAVLSGRTALTVNPWRERASDGRPKYPGWIFCTHAEGKARKRLSIPGLEIRSIPGRGPLEGDVAYLGTYIPSASRKLLENLKPSREREGPSRNVGREGVEAELEKLLKTEHEDGLRAIRQRAHRIASDLDATDELKTLDDLIGTLLGTRQAKLENEKVAARNRRDAPFDPDCMERFKELAVVLDRSVLPDRPDPHAGTDERACVSFIEAYFTNYIEGTRFSVDKARRIVFEDEEPDGRPADGRDVVQTFRQVSTMSKGMTMADSFAAFVDEIKERNRILMDARPEKDPGNFKKEPNYAGNTEFVAPNLVEGTLKEGFEMLRSISNSLARGIFVHTMLVAVHPFNDGNGRTSRIMMTKELVSAGTCRIVVPTIFRDNYIGGLTKLFESRPVAAPLVRALLECQRITHSIVSPDLNRTIELWASTHAFLEDIKNARLTSPNADLRIEVRNGIPAPVEYWETRDLENTLEDDQTYNFGKAL
;
A
#
# COMPACT_ATOMS: atom_id res chain seq x y z
N MET A 1 -15.73 16.93 27.91
CA MET A 1 -15.81 16.69 26.46
C MET A 1 -16.77 17.74 25.92
N ALA A 2 -16.35 18.53 24.94
CA ALA A 2 -16.84 19.88 24.67
C ALA A 2 -18.37 20.02 24.51
N ASP A 3 -18.95 20.98 25.25
CA ASP A 3 -20.33 21.48 25.24
C ASP A 3 -20.70 22.19 23.91
N ASP A 4 -20.68 21.45 22.80
CA ASP A 4 -21.13 21.98 21.50
C ASP A 4 -22.50 21.46 21.08
N LEU A 5 -23.10 20.53 21.83
CA LEU A 5 -24.41 19.94 21.56
C LEU A 5 -25.30 20.03 22.81
N GLU A 6 -26.51 20.54 22.62
CA GLU A 6 -27.48 20.82 23.68
C GLU A 6 -28.82 20.15 23.35
N PHE A 7 -29.48 19.60 24.36
CA PHE A 7 -30.75 18.87 24.20
C PHE A 7 -31.85 19.49 25.03
N THR A 8 -33.06 19.54 24.47
CA THR A 8 -34.25 19.95 25.24
C THR A 8 -35.21 18.77 25.47
N GLY A 9 -36.14 18.91 26.42
CA GLY A 9 -37.17 17.89 26.68
C GLY A 9 -36.70 16.74 27.58
N GLU A 10 -35.69 17.00 28.42
CA GLU A 10 -35.14 16.02 29.40
C GLU A 10 -35.72 16.19 30.81
N GLY A 11 -36.73 17.05 30.96
CA GLY A 11 -37.45 17.27 32.21
C GLY A 11 -37.08 18.55 32.96
N ASP A 12 -36.01 19.25 32.56
CA ASP A 12 -35.64 20.56 33.11
C ASP A 12 -36.16 21.73 32.24
N ARG A 13 -37.31 22.27 32.63
CA ARG A 13 -37.94 23.41 31.94
C ARG A 13 -37.13 24.71 32.02
N ALA A 14 -36.27 24.89 33.01
CA ALA A 14 -35.44 26.09 33.11
C ALA A 14 -34.30 26.01 32.09
N HIS A 15 -33.66 24.84 32.00
CA HIS A 15 -32.63 24.55 31.01
C HIS A 15 -33.17 24.61 29.57
N ASP A 16 -34.32 23.97 29.30
CA ASP A 16 -34.97 24.01 27.97
C ASP A 16 -35.22 25.46 27.49
N ARG A 17 -35.70 26.33 28.39
CA ARG A 17 -35.93 27.75 28.09
C ARG A 17 -34.64 28.52 27.85
N SER A 18 -33.56 28.16 28.55
CA SER A 18 -32.23 28.75 28.31
C SER A 18 -31.74 28.43 26.91
N ILE A 19 -31.80 27.16 26.50
CA ILE A 19 -31.39 26.71 25.15
C ILE A 19 -32.21 27.43 24.07
N GLN A 20 -33.54 27.49 24.24
CA GLN A 20 -34.42 28.17 23.28
C GLN A 20 -34.10 29.67 23.14
N ARG A 21 -33.76 30.36 24.23
CA ARG A 21 -33.33 31.76 24.20
C ARG A 21 -31.99 31.93 23.48
N GLN A 22 -31.04 31.03 23.72
CA GLN A 22 -29.74 31.05 23.03
C GLN A 22 -29.90 30.77 21.53
N ALA A 23 -30.84 29.91 21.14
CA ALA A 23 -31.17 29.67 19.74
C ALA A 23 -31.83 30.89 19.09
N GLN A 24 -32.75 31.58 19.78
CA GLN A 24 -33.33 32.85 19.31
C GLN A 24 -32.29 33.97 19.17
N ALA A 25 -31.28 33.98 20.05
CA ALA A 25 -30.16 34.91 19.99
C ALA A 25 -29.12 34.57 18.90
N GLY A 26 -29.29 33.44 18.19
CA GLY A 26 -28.37 32.97 17.14
C GLY A 26 -27.09 32.31 17.65
N THR A 27 -26.93 32.16 18.97
CA THR A 27 -25.76 31.50 19.59
C THR A 27 -25.78 29.98 19.39
N LEU A 28 -26.97 29.39 19.35
CA LEU A 28 -27.19 27.98 19.03
C LEU A 28 -28.01 27.84 17.75
N VAL A 29 -27.73 26.79 16.97
CA VAL A 29 -28.50 26.47 15.77
C VAL A 29 -29.32 25.21 16.03
N ARG A 30 -30.62 25.26 15.74
CA ARG A 30 -31.49 24.08 15.83
C ARG A 30 -31.16 23.11 14.69
N ILE A 31 -30.70 21.91 15.04
CA ILE A 31 -30.34 20.86 14.08
C ILE A 31 -31.54 19.94 13.78
N ALA A 32 -32.28 19.59 14.82
CA ALA A 32 -33.49 18.78 14.75
C ALA A 32 -34.46 19.18 15.87
N ASP A 33 -35.60 18.50 15.96
CA ASP A 33 -36.47 18.73 17.11
C ASP A 33 -35.79 18.33 18.41
N GLY A 34 -35.74 19.26 19.36
CA GLY A 34 -35.06 19.10 20.64
C GLY A 34 -33.52 18.95 20.59
N VAL A 35 -32.87 19.25 19.46
CA VAL A 35 -31.42 19.13 19.27
C VAL A 35 -30.85 20.46 18.77
N TYR A 36 -29.90 21.02 19.51
CA TYR A 36 -29.27 22.30 19.22
C TYR A 36 -27.75 22.17 19.24
N GLY A 37 -27.07 22.89 18.35
CA GLY A 37 -25.62 22.82 18.21
C GLY A 37 -24.97 24.19 18.16
N LYS A 38 -23.79 24.31 18.77
CA LYS A 38 -22.87 25.43 18.62
C LYS A 38 -21.90 25.12 17.48
N LEU A 39 -22.11 25.75 16.32
CA LEU A 39 -21.44 25.35 15.08
C LEU A 39 -19.96 25.76 14.99
N ASP A 40 -19.57 26.87 15.64
CA ASP A 40 -18.19 27.38 15.68
C ASP A 40 -17.52 27.45 14.29
N GLY A 41 -18.25 27.97 13.30
CA GLY A 41 -17.78 28.14 11.91
C GLY A 41 -17.98 26.94 10.99
N ARG A 42 -18.48 25.80 11.49
CA ARG A 42 -18.89 24.65 10.66
C ARG A 42 -20.27 24.88 10.02
N SER A 43 -20.53 24.23 8.90
CA SER A 43 -21.91 24.10 8.39
C SER A 43 -22.77 23.20 9.30
N ALA A 44 -24.09 23.33 9.23
CA ALA A 44 -24.99 22.48 10.00
C ALA A 44 -24.88 21.00 9.58
N GLU A 45 -24.61 20.74 8.30
CA GLU A 45 -24.39 19.42 7.72
C GLU A 45 -23.12 18.75 8.24
N GLU A 46 -22.00 19.47 8.27
CA GLU A 46 -20.74 18.97 8.83
C GLU A 46 -20.85 18.71 10.33
N PHE A 47 -21.52 19.61 11.06
CA PHE A 47 -21.76 19.47 12.48
C PHE A 47 -22.62 18.24 12.79
N ALA A 48 -23.77 18.10 12.12
CA ALA A 48 -24.67 16.97 12.31
C ALA A 48 -23.99 15.65 11.94
N TYR A 49 -23.21 15.61 10.87
CA TYR A 49 -22.41 14.43 10.52
C TYR A 49 -21.39 14.10 11.61
N ALA A 50 -20.65 15.09 12.14
CA ALA A 50 -19.64 14.86 13.18
C ALA A 50 -20.24 14.48 14.55
N ARG A 51 -21.50 14.85 14.81
CA ARG A 51 -22.23 14.59 16.06
C ARG A 51 -23.37 13.58 15.87
N TRP A 52 -23.32 12.76 14.83
CA TRP A 52 -24.44 11.91 14.42
C TRP A 52 -24.93 10.97 15.53
N ALA A 53 -24.03 10.39 16.33
CA ALA A 53 -24.34 9.38 17.31
C ALA A 53 -25.19 9.90 18.49
N PRO A 54 -24.77 10.95 19.22
CA PRO A 54 -25.60 11.53 20.28
C PRO A 54 -26.90 12.14 19.72
N ILE A 55 -26.88 12.71 18.50
CA ILE A 55 -28.11 13.18 17.84
C ILE A 55 -29.08 12.01 17.60
N LEU A 56 -28.59 10.88 17.08
CA LEU A 56 -29.40 9.68 16.90
C LEU A 56 -29.94 9.15 18.24
N GLY A 57 -29.10 9.13 19.29
CA GLY A 57 -29.50 8.71 20.63
C GLY A 57 -30.62 9.56 21.22
N LYS A 58 -30.64 10.87 20.92
CA LYS A 58 -31.74 11.76 21.30
C LYS A 58 -33.02 11.50 20.49
N LEU A 59 -32.89 11.41 19.17
CA LEU A 59 -34.04 11.29 18.25
C LEU A 59 -34.70 9.91 18.31
N ILE A 60 -33.91 8.86 18.55
CA ILE A 60 -34.36 7.47 18.65
C ILE A 60 -33.59 6.81 19.82
N PRO A 61 -34.03 7.03 21.06
CA PRO A 61 -33.39 6.45 22.25
C PRO A 61 -33.29 4.92 22.16
N GLY A 62 -32.12 4.38 22.48
CA GLY A 62 -31.87 2.95 22.43
C GLY A 62 -31.82 2.34 21.03
N ALA A 63 -31.67 3.18 19.99
CA ALA A 63 -31.47 2.69 18.62
C ALA A 63 -30.23 1.78 18.55
N VAL A 64 -30.37 0.65 17.85
CA VAL A 64 -29.24 -0.23 17.52
C VAL A 64 -28.85 0.04 16.07
N LEU A 65 -27.56 0.31 15.80
CA LEU A 65 -27.10 0.52 14.43
C LEU A 65 -27.34 -0.74 13.59
N SER A 66 -27.65 -0.57 12.31
CA SER A 66 -27.97 -1.69 11.41
C SER A 66 -27.44 -1.43 10.00
N GLY A 67 -27.44 -2.46 9.16
CA GLY A 67 -27.04 -2.36 7.75
C GLY A 67 -25.62 -1.80 7.56
N ARG A 68 -25.46 -0.90 6.58
CA ARG A 68 -24.21 -0.19 6.29
C ARG A 68 -23.64 0.56 7.49
N THR A 69 -24.50 1.22 8.27
CA THR A 69 -24.08 2.02 9.44
C THR A 69 -23.50 1.13 10.54
N ALA A 70 -23.99 -0.11 10.69
CA ALA A 70 -23.41 -1.07 11.62
C ALA A 70 -22.01 -1.55 11.23
N LEU A 71 -21.72 -1.65 9.92
CA LEU A 71 -20.40 -2.07 9.44
C LEU A 71 -19.35 -0.98 9.63
N THR A 72 -19.71 0.28 9.33
CA THR A 72 -18.78 1.42 9.37
C THR A 72 -18.76 2.14 10.71
N VAL A 73 -19.76 1.94 11.56
CA VAL A 73 -20.00 2.70 12.81
C VAL A 73 -19.94 4.22 12.56
N ASN A 74 -20.52 4.62 11.43
CA ASN A 74 -20.53 6.00 10.95
C ASN A 74 -21.64 6.12 9.89
N PRO A 75 -22.24 7.31 9.65
CA PRO A 75 -23.19 7.48 8.57
C PRO A 75 -22.53 7.15 7.23
N TRP A 76 -23.25 6.39 6.41
CA TRP A 76 -22.78 6.02 5.08
C TRP A 76 -23.04 7.16 4.10
N ARG A 77 -22.10 7.49 3.23
CA ARG A 77 -22.28 8.51 2.20
C ARG A 77 -21.53 8.16 0.94
N GLU A 78 -22.09 8.59 -0.18
CA GLU A 78 -21.37 8.55 -1.45
C GLU A 78 -20.21 9.54 -1.45
N ARG A 79 -19.22 9.26 -2.29
CA ARG A 79 -18.15 10.20 -2.62
C ARG A 79 -18.26 10.58 -4.08
N ALA A 80 -18.01 11.85 -4.37
CA ALA A 80 -17.82 12.30 -5.74
C ALA A 80 -16.51 11.74 -6.32
N SER A 81 -16.36 11.85 -7.64
CA SER A 81 -15.16 11.39 -8.36
C SER A 81 -13.88 12.07 -7.92
N ASP A 82 -13.98 13.26 -7.31
CA ASP A 82 -12.88 14.03 -6.71
C ASP A 82 -12.62 13.66 -5.23
N GLY A 83 -13.34 12.66 -4.70
CA GLY A 83 -13.21 12.17 -3.33
C GLY A 83 -14.02 12.95 -2.28
N ARG A 84 -14.66 14.07 -2.65
CA ARG A 84 -15.46 14.86 -1.71
C ARG A 84 -16.73 14.11 -1.28
N PRO A 85 -17.13 14.20 0.00
CA PRO A 85 -18.35 13.58 0.49
C PRO A 85 -19.58 14.22 -0.15
N LYS A 86 -20.54 13.40 -0.60
CA LYS A 86 -21.85 13.87 -1.03
C LYS A 86 -22.84 13.82 0.13
N TYR A 87 -23.72 14.82 0.17
CA TYR A 87 -24.84 14.88 1.10
C TYR A 87 -26.16 14.53 0.38
N PRO A 88 -27.15 13.98 1.10
CA PRO A 88 -27.09 13.60 2.52
C PRO A 88 -26.29 12.31 2.75
N GLY A 89 -25.72 12.17 3.95
CA GLY A 89 -25.31 10.87 4.48
C GLY A 89 -26.51 10.10 5.03
N TRP A 90 -26.34 8.80 5.26
CA TRP A 90 -27.41 7.88 5.61
C TRP A 90 -27.08 7.13 6.90
N ILE A 91 -28.04 7.11 7.81
CA ILE A 91 -27.98 6.38 9.08
C ILE A 91 -29.07 5.33 9.05
N PHE A 92 -28.66 4.07 9.24
CA PHE A 92 -29.57 2.93 9.34
C PHE A 92 -29.53 2.35 10.75
N CYS A 93 -30.70 2.16 11.34
CA CYS A 93 -30.82 1.57 12.67
C CYS A 93 -32.13 0.80 12.85
N THR A 94 -32.21 0.03 13.93
CA THR A 94 -33.45 -0.55 14.43
C THR A 94 -33.87 0.12 15.73
N HIS A 95 -35.17 0.13 16.02
CA HIS A 95 -35.72 0.59 17.29
C HIS A 95 -36.73 -0.41 17.84
N ALA A 96 -36.79 -0.53 19.16
CA ALA A 96 -37.69 -1.48 19.84
C ALA A 96 -39.12 -0.95 20.00
N GLU A 97 -39.31 0.36 19.99
CA GLU A 97 -40.60 1.00 20.33
C GLU A 97 -41.48 1.29 19.12
N GLY A 98 -42.63 0.61 19.06
CA GLY A 98 -43.62 0.82 18.01
C GLY A 98 -43.39 -0.08 16.79
N LYS A 99 -44.34 -0.01 15.85
CA LYS A 99 -44.38 -0.88 14.66
C LYS A 99 -44.16 -0.14 13.34
N ALA A 100 -43.99 1.19 13.40
CA ALA A 100 -43.85 2.03 12.22
C ALA A 100 -42.38 2.29 11.90
N ARG A 101 -42.04 2.34 10.61
CA ARG A 101 -40.74 2.83 10.18
C ARG A 101 -40.64 4.34 10.46
N LYS A 102 -39.46 4.81 10.87
CA LYS A 102 -39.18 6.23 11.08
C LYS A 102 -38.22 6.71 9.99
N ARG A 103 -38.53 7.85 9.37
CA ARG A 103 -37.68 8.55 8.42
C ARG A 103 -37.52 9.99 8.90
N LEU A 104 -36.30 10.40 9.21
CA LEU A 104 -36.00 11.73 9.72
C LEU A 104 -34.91 12.35 8.85
N SER A 105 -35.20 13.53 8.30
CA SER A 105 -34.23 14.35 7.57
C SER A 105 -33.74 15.44 8.51
N ILE A 106 -32.42 15.50 8.71
CA ILE A 106 -31.73 16.56 9.44
C ILE A 106 -30.64 17.13 8.53
N PRO A 107 -30.03 18.30 8.83
CA PRO A 107 -28.98 18.87 8.00
C PRO A 107 -27.90 17.82 7.64
N GLY A 108 -27.77 17.52 6.35
CA GLY A 108 -26.75 16.60 5.84
C GLY A 108 -26.95 15.11 6.16
N LEU A 109 -28.02 14.69 6.82
CA LEU A 109 -28.25 13.30 7.19
C LEU A 109 -29.70 12.85 7.02
N GLU A 110 -29.86 11.64 6.51
CA GLU A 110 -31.11 10.89 6.41
C GLU A 110 -31.08 9.70 7.36
N ILE A 111 -31.94 9.72 8.38
CA ILE A 111 -32.05 8.64 9.37
C ILE A 111 -33.21 7.75 9.00
N ARG A 112 -32.91 6.48 8.75
CA ARG A 112 -33.87 5.42 8.43
C ARG A 112 -33.87 4.37 9.52
N SER A 113 -34.96 4.32 10.27
CA SER A 113 -35.13 3.35 11.33
C SER A 113 -36.31 2.41 11.06
N ILE A 114 -36.11 1.13 11.34
CA ILE A 114 -37.17 0.11 11.26
C ILE A 114 -37.43 -0.51 12.63
N PRO A 115 -38.65 -1.02 12.90
CA PRO A 115 -38.89 -1.82 14.09
C PRO A 115 -37.97 -3.04 14.10
N GLY A 116 -37.39 -3.34 15.27
CA GLY A 116 -36.51 -4.48 15.43
C GLY A 116 -36.19 -4.73 16.91
N ARG A 117 -35.47 -5.81 17.17
CA ARG A 117 -35.07 -6.16 18.54
C ARG A 117 -34.17 -5.07 19.12
N GLY A 118 -34.33 -4.80 20.42
CA GLY A 118 -33.37 -3.99 21.18
C GLY A 118 -31.98 -4.63 21.24
N PRO A 119 -31.07 -4.11 22.08
CA PRO A 119 -29.72 -4.65 22.21
C PRO A 119 -29.72 -6.14 22.58
N LEU A 120 -28.83 -6.91 21.95
CA LEU A 120 -28.62 -8.34 22.15
C LEU A 120 -27.22 -8.63 22.72
N GLU A 121 -26.93 -9.91 22.95
CA GLU A 121 -25.61 -10.36 23.42
C GLU A 121 -24.48 -9.80 22.53
N GLY A 122 -23.52 -9.12 23.17
CA GLY A 122 -22.34 -8.55 22.51
C GLY A 122 -22.56 -7.19 21.84
N ASP A 123 -23.77 -6.64 21.86
CA ASP A 123 -24.01 -5.26 21.46
C ASP A 123 -23.47 -4.30 22.55
N VAL A 124 -22.88 -3.18 22.14
CA VAL A 124 -22.18 -2.25 23.04
C VAL A 124 -22.89 -0.90 23.05
N ALA A 125 -23.17 -0.36 24.24
CA ALA A 125 -23.75 0.97 24.38
C ALA A 125 -22.79 2.04 23.84
N TYR A 126 -23.34 2.98 23.07
CA TYR A 126 -22.58 4.01 22.38
C TYR A 126 -23.39 5.30 22.26
N LEU A 127 -23.12 6.28 23.14
CA LEU A 127 -23.66 7.64 23.07
C LEU A 127 -25.21 7.70 22.90
N GLY A 128 -25.94 6.95 23.73
CA GLY A 128 -27.41 6.88 23.67
C GLY A 128 -27.96 5.91 22.61
N THR A 129 -27.08 5.26 21.86
CA THR A 129 -27.37 4.22 20.86
C THR A 129 -26.61 2.93 21.20
N TYR A 130 -26.66 1.92 20.34
CA TYR A 130 -25.92 0.67 20.49
C TYR A 130 -25.23 0.25 19.19
N ILE A 131 -23.95 -0.10 19.30
CA ILE A 131 -23.18 -0.74 18.22
C ILE A 131 -23.47 -2.23 18.27
N PRO A 132 -23.98 -2.85 17.18
CA PRO A 132 -24.26 -4.27 17.16
C PRO A 132 -22.97 -5.10 17.19
N SER A 133 -23.04 -6.28 17.80
CA SER A 133 -21.98 -7.28 17.71
C SER A 133 -21.67 -7.64 16.26
N ALA A 134 -20.46 -8.14 16.01
CA ALA A 134 -20.08 -8.64 14.69
C ALA A 134 -21.06 -9.70 14.15
N SER A 135 -21.55 -10.58 15.02
CA SER A 135 -22.56 -11.60 14.67
C SER A 135 -23.87 -10.96 14.22
N ARG A 136 -24.39 -9.97 14.98
CA ARG A 136 -25.64 -9.29 14.65
C ARG A 136 -25.53 -8.52 13.34
N LYS A 137 -24.46 -7.72 13.17
CA LYS A 137 -24.30 -6.91 11.95
C LYS A 137 -24.17 -7.77 10.69
N LEU A 138 -23.53 -8.94 10.76
CA LEU A 138 -23.40 -9.86 9.63
C LEU A 138 -24.76 -10.49 9.27
N LEU A 139 -25.48 -11.03 10.25
CA LEU A 139 -26.81 -11.62 10.04
C LEU A 139 -27.80 -10.60 9.45
N GLU A 140 -27.86 -9.38 10.01
CA GLU A 140 -28.77 -8.35 9.52
C GLU A 140 -28.42 -7.88 8.10
N ASN A 141 -27.14 -7.84 7.72
CA ASN A 141 -26.70 -7.44 6.38
C ASN A 141 -26.93 -8.52 5.31
N LEU A 142 -27.11 -9.78 5.69
CA LEU A 142 -27.53 -10.85 4.79
C LEU A 142 -29.03 -10.80 4.46
N LYS A 143 -29.84 -10.14 5.30
CA LYS A 143 -31.28 -10.02 5.02
C LYS A 143 -31.54 -9.24 3.72
N PRO A 144 -32.56 -9.63 2.94
CA PRO A 144 -32.95 -8.87 1.76
C PRO A 144 -33.27 -7.41 2.10
N SER A 145 -32.71 -6.48 1.32
CA SER A 145 -33.03 -5.06 1.40
C SER A 145 -33.43 -4.58 0.02
N ARG A 146 -34.67 -4.10 -0.10
CA ARG A 146 -35.18 -3.46 -1.31
C ARG A 146 -35.35 -1.98 -1.02
N GLU A 147 -34.74 -1.13 -1.81
CA GLU A 147 -34.87 0.32 -1.67
C GLU A 147 -35.25 0.95 -3.01
N ARG A 148 -36.14 1.96 -2.96
CA ARG A 148 -36.60 2.70 -4.14
C ARG A 148 -35.99 4.10 -4.24
N GLU A 149 -35.55 4.67 -3.12
CA GLU A 149 -34.97 6.01 -3.03
C GLU A 149 -33.75 5.96 -2.10
N GLY A 150 -32.58 6.37 -2.57
CA GLY A 150 -31.33 6.31 -1.79
C GLY A 150 -30.67 4.91 -1.76
N PRO A 151 -29.61 4.74 -0.97
CA PRO A 151 -28.82 3.52 -0.95
C PRO A 151 -29.55 2.37 -0.25
N SER A 152 -29.24 1.14 -0.66
CA SER A 152 -29.70 -0.05 0.05
C SER A 152 -29.20 -0.03 1.50
N ARG A 153 -30.07 -0.40 2.46
CA ARG A 153 -29.68 -0.52 3.87
C ARG A 153 -28.60 -1.59 4.06
N ASN A 154 -28.83 -2.76 3.48
CA ASN A 154 -27.97 -3.93 3.65
C ASN A 154 -27.02 -4.04 2.46
N VAL A 155 -25.81 -4.53 2.73
CA VAL A 155 -24.78 -4.76 1.71
C VAL A 155 -24.91 -6.09 0.98
N GLY A 156 -25.77 -6.99 1.47
CA GLY A 156 -25.97 -8.32 0.88
C GLY A 156 -24.78 -9.25 1.08
N ARG A 157 -24.81 -10.38 0.39
CA ARG A 157 -23.81 -11.45 0.52
C ARG A 157 -22.41 -10.97 0.12
N GLU A 158 -22.26 -10.31 -1.02
CA GLU A 158 -20.98 -9.75 -1.48
C GLU A 158 -20.30 -8.84 -0.43
N GLY A 159 -21.06 -7.95 0.22
CA GLY A 159 -20.50 -7.05 1.25
C GLY A 159 -20.22 -7.75 2.58
N VAL A 160 -20.99 -8.80 2.91
CA VAL A 160 -20.75 -9.65 4.08
C VAL A 160 -19.48 -10.48 3.89
N GLU A 161 -19.24 -11.00 2.69
CA GLU A 161 -17.99 -11.70 2.35
C GLU A 161 -16.76 -10.80 2.55
N ALA A 162 -16.83 -9.55 2.10
CA ALA A 162 -15.76 -8.57 2.31
C ALA A 162 -15.52 -8.24 3.80
N GLU A 163 -16.60 -8.07 4.57
CA GLU A 163 -16.47 -7.82 6.02
C GLU A 163 -15.92 -9.04 6.76
N LEU A 164 -16.31 -10.26 6.37
CA LEU A 164 -15.75 -11.49 6.95
C LEU A 164 -14.26 -11.64 6.66
N GLU A 165 -13.81 -11.30 5.45
CA GLU A 165 -12.36 -11.29 5.12
C GLU A 165 -11.61 -10.28 5.99
N LYS A 166 -12.17 -9.09 6.20
CA LYS A 166 -11.60 -8.09 7.11
C LYS A 166 -11.51 -8.60 8.54
N LEU A 167 -12.59 -9.23 9.04
CA LEU A 167 -12.63 -9.81 10.39
C LEU A 167 -11.64 -10.98 10.54
N LEU A 168 -11.46 -11.80 9.51
CA LEU A 168 -10.44 -12.86 9.52
C LEU A 168 -9.03 -12.29 9.72
N LYS A 169 -8.73 -11.15 9.07
CA LYS A 169 -7.42 -10.50 9.20
C LYS A 169 -7.18 -9.93 10.60
N THR A 170 -8.21 -9.37 11.24
CA THR A 170 -8.08 -8.70 12.55
C THR A 170 -8.30 -9.61 13.75
N GLU A 171 -9.21 -10.58 13.64
CA GLU A 171 -9.65 -11.45 14.74
C GLU A 171 -9.16 -12.91 14.58
N HIS A 172 -8.52 -13.21 13.44
CA HIS A 172 -8.05 -14.55 13.08
C HIS A 172 -9.17 -15.61 13.08
N GLU A 173 -8.80 -16.88 12.98
CA GLU A 173 -9.78 -17.98 12.89
C GLU A 173 -10.64 -18.11 14.14
N ASP A 174 -10.05 -17.96 15.33
CA ASP A 174 -10.76 -18.10 16.60
C ASP A 174 -11.83 -17.03 16.77
N GLY A 175 -11.54 -15.81 16.33
CA GLY A 175 -12.51 -14.73 16.27
C GLY A 175 -13.71 -15.06 15.39
N LEU A 176 -13.49 -15.56 14.18
CA LEU A 176 -14.58 -16.02 13.31
C LEU A 176 -15.37 -17.16 13.92
N ARG A 177 -14.72 -18.11 14.61
CA ARG A 177 -15.40 -19.20 15.34
C ARG A 177 -16.28 -18.65 16.46
N ALA A 178 -15.80 -17.68 17.22
CA ALA A 178 -16.58 -17.01 18.27
C ALA A 178 -17.76 -16.22 17.69
N ILE A 179 -17.55 -15.51 16.57
CA ILE A 179 -18.61 -14.79 15.84
C ILE A 179 -19.70 -15.77 15.39
N ARG A 180 -19.32 -16.91 14.81
CA ARG A 180 -20.25 -17.96 14.39
C ARG A 180 -21.05 -18.52 15.56
N GLN A 181 -20.39 -18.87 16.67
CA GLN A 181 -21.08 -19.39 17.87
C GLN A 181 -22.09 -18.40 18.44
N ARG A 182 -21.75 -17.11 18.51
CA ARG A 182 -22.70 -16.07 18.94
C ARG A 182 -23.82 -15.89 17.93
N ALA A 183 -23.54 -15.97 16.63
CA ALA A 183 -24.59 -15.90 15.60
C ALA A 183 -25.65 -16.99 15.80
N HIS A 184 -25.26 -18.22 16.15
CA HIS A 184 -26.23 -19.28 16.50
C HIS A 184 -27.12 -18.92 17.69
N ARG A 185 -26.59 -18.24 18.71
CA ARG A 185 -27.37 -17.86 19.91
C ARG A 185 -28.39 -16.76 19.61
N ILE A 186 -28.03 -15.79 18.76
CA ILE A 186 -28.87 -14.60 18.53
C ILE A 186 -29.76 -14.69 17.28
N ALA A 187 -29.55 -15.67 16.39
CA ALA A 187 -30.28 -15.72 15.12
C ALA A 187 -31.79 -15.87 15.28
N SER A 188 -32.26 -16.61 16.29
CA SER A 188 -33.70 -16.75 16.56
C SER A 188 -34.33 -15.44 17.03
N ASP A 189 -33.63 -14.65 17.85
CA ASP A 189 -34.11 -13.33 18.31
C ASP A 189 -34.22 -12.31 17.17
N LEU A 190 -33.47 -12.54 16.08
CA LEU A 190 -33.43 -11.67 14.91
C LEU A 190 -34.29 -12.18 13.76
N ASP A 191 -35.00 -13.30 13.88
CA ASP A 191 -35.67 -13.98 12.76
C ASP A 191 -34.71 -14.17 11.57
N ALA A 192 -33.50 -14.68 11.82
CA ALA A 192 -32.38 -14.72 10.88
C ALA A 192 -31.87 -16.15 10.61
N THR A 193 -32.75 -17.15 10.66
CA THR A 193 -32.37 -18.58 10.54
C THR A 193 -31.78 -18.93 9.17
N ASP A 194 -32.27 -18.34 8.09
CA ASP A 194 -31.73 -18.60 6.74
C ASP A 194 -30.43 -17.82 6.49
N GLU A 195 -30.33 -16.61 7.03
CA GLU A 195 -29.09 -15.83 7.03
C GLU A 195 -28.00 -16.53 7.85
N LEU A 196 -28.35 -17.19 8.95
CA LEU A 196 -27.40 -17.98 9.74
C LEU A 196 -26.81 -19.14 8.92
N LYS A 197 -27.62 -19.88 8.16
CA LYS A 197 -27.12 -20.94 7.28
C LYS A 197 -26.13 -20.38 6.25
N THR A 198 -26.47 -19.23 5.67
CA THR A 198 -25.59 -18.55 4.71
C THR A 198 -24.29 -18.12 5.38
N LEU A 199 -24.37 -17.52 6.57
CA LEU A 199 -23.19 -17.10 7.34
C LEU A 199 -22.30 -18.29 7.71
N ASP A 200 -22.87 -19.43 8.10
CA ASP A 200 -22.14 -20.66 8.39
C ASP A 200 -21.39 -21.19 7.17
N ASP A 201 -22.01 -21.14 5.99
CA ASP A 201 -21.37 -21.55 4.75
C ASP A 201 -20.22 -20.62 4.35
N LEU A 202 -20.40 -19.30 4.51
CA LEU A 202 -19.35 -18.32 4.23
C LEU A 202 -18.17 -18.46 5.20
N ILE A 203 -18.43 -18.50 6.51
CA ILE A 203 -17.38 -18.71 7.52
C ILE A 203 -16.71 -20.07 7.31
N GLY A 204 -17.49 -21.11 7.03
CA GLY A 204 -16.96 -22.43 6.74
C GLY A 204 -16.03 -22.45 5.53
N THR A 205 -16.35 -21.69 4.48
CA THR A 205 -15.54 -21.54 3.28
C THR A 205 -14.23 -20.79 3.56
N LEU A 206 -14.30 -19.66 4.27
CA LEU A 206 -13.10 -18.88 4.64
C LEU A 206 -12.16 -19.64 5.61
N LEU A 207 -12.70 -20.53 6.44
CA LEU A 207 -11.94 -21.41 7.31
C LEU A 207 -11.52 -22.74 6.62
N GLY A 208 -11.77 -22.91 5.33
CA GLY A 208 -11.40 -24.11 4.56
C GLY A 208 -12.16 -25.39 4.94
N THR A 209 -13.26 -25.28 5.69
CA THR A 209 -14.09 -26.42 6.16
C THR A 209 -15.29 -26.73 5.29
N ARG A 210 -15.65 -25.82 4.37
CA ARG A 210 -16.78 -25.97 3.44
C ARG A 210 -16.41 -25.41 2.06
N GLN A 211 -17.28 -25.65 1.09
CA GLN A 211 -17.19 -25.04 -0.24
C GLN A 211 -18.53 -24.37 -0.57
N ALA A 212 -18.53 -23.04 -0.57
CA ALA A 212 -19.62 -22.23 -1.07
C ALA A 212 -19.12 -21.30 -2.18
N LYS A 213 -19.99 -21.00 -3.15
CA LYS A 213 -19.69 -19.97 -4.14
C LYS A 213 -19.57 -18.62 -3.44
N LEU A 214 -18.47 -17.91 -3.66
CA LEU A 214 -18.30 -16.53 -3.19
C LEU A 214 -18.76 -15.58 -4.30
N GLU A 215 -19.52 -14.54 -3.93
CA GLU A 215 -20.02 -13.52 -4.86
C GLU A 215 -19.00 -12.39 -5.04
N ASN A 216 -18.23 -12.07 -4.00
CA ASN A 216 -17.18 -11.08 -4.05
C ASN A 216 -15.97 -11.64 -4.80
N GLU A 217 -15.65 -11.06 -5.96
CA GLU A 217 -14.57 -11.56 -6.82
C GLU A 217 -13.20 -11.57 -6.14
N LYS A 218 -12.91 -10.58 -5.28
CA LYS A 218 -11.62 -10.50 -4.58
C LYS A 218 -11.52 -11.58 -3.51
N VAL A 219 -12.56 -11.75 -2.72
CA VAL A 219 -12.62 -12.81 -1.70
C VAL A 219 -12.57 -14.19 -2.39
N ALA A 220 -13.29 -14.35 -3.51
CA ALA A 220 -13.27 -15.58 -4.31
C ALA A 220 -11.86 -15.90 -4.84
N ALA A 221 -11.12 -14.90 -5.34
CA ALA A 221 -9.75 -15.06 -5.84
C ALA A 221 -8.78 -15.60 -4.77
N ARG A 222 -8.86 -15.07 -3.55
CA ARG A 222 -8.00 -15.48 -2.42
C ARG A 222 -8.36 -16.84 -1.83
N ASN A 223 -9.58 -17.31 -2.08
CA ASN A 223 -10.10 -18.58 -1.57
C ASN A 223 -10.22 -19.65 -2.66
N ARG A 224 -9.57 -19.47 -3.82
CA ARG A 224 -9.51 -20.52 -4.85
C ARG A 224 -8.81 -21.75 -4.28
N ARG A 225 -9.33 -22.93 -4.62
CA ARG A 225 -8.74 -24.23 -4.22
C ARG A 225 -7.35 -24.42 -4.80
N ASP A 226 -7.20 -24.09 -6.08
CA ASP A 226 -5.97 -24.28 -6.82
C ASP A 226 -5.42 -22.89 -7.21
N ALA A 227 -4.21 -22.59 -6.76
CA ALA A 227 -3.51 -21.32 -7.00
C ALA A 227 -4.32 -20.07 -6.57
N PRO A 228 -4.67 -19.92 -5.29
CA PRO A 228 -5.20 -18.66 -4.78
C PRO A 228 -4.17 -17.54 -4.96
N PHE A 229 -4.64 -16.34 -5.28
CA PHE A 229 -3.79 -15.20 -5.60
C PHE A 229 -4.33 -13.91 -4.99
N ASP A 230 -3.50 -12.88 -4.92
CA ASP A 230 -3.89 -11.57 -4.43
C ASP A 230 -4.42 -10.67 -5.56
N PRO A 231 -5.75 -10.43 -5.62
CA PRO A 231 -6.35 -9.60 -6.65
C PRO A 231 -5.92 -8.14 -6.59
N ASP A 232 -5.55 -7.61 -5.42
CA ASP A 232 -5.07 -6.23 -5.30
C ASP A 232 -3.69 -6.07 -5.94
N CYS A 233 -2.84 -7.10 -5.84
CA CYS A 233 -1.58 -7.17 -6.58
C CYS A 233 -1.81 -7.26 -8.09
N MET A 234 -2.81 -8.03 -8.53
CA MET A 234 -3.18 -8.10 -9.95
C MET A 234 -3.70 -6.77 -10.52
N GLU A 235 -4.37 -5.94 -9.72
CA GLU A 235 -4.75 -4.58 -10.14
C GLU A 235 -3.51 -3.72 -10.45
N ARG A 236 -2.44 -3.85 -9.65
CA ARG A 236 -1.15 -3.16 -9.91
C ARG A 236 -0.51 -3.65 -11.21
N PHE A 237 -0.55 -4.96 -11.48
CA PHE A 237 -0.02 -5.52 -12.72
C PHE A 237 -0.79 -5.04 -13.95
N LYS A 238 -2.13 -4.98 -13.86
CA LYS A 238 -2.99 -4.47 -14.93
C LYS A 238 -2.71 -3.00 -15.20
N GLU A 239 -2.62 -2.18 -14.16
CA GLU A 239 -2.25 -0.76 -14.28
C GLU A 239 -0.87 -0.60 -14.95
N LEU A 240 0.13 -1.35 -14.49
CA LEU A 240 1.47 -1.32 -15.10
C LEU A 240 1.45 -1.72 -16.57
N ALA A 241 0.77 -2.81 -16.91
CA ALA A 241 0.66 -3.29 -18.29
C ALA A 241 -0.01 -2.25 -19.20
N VAL A 242 -1.10 -1.60 -18.74
CA VAL A 242 -1.77 -0.53 -19.48
C VAL A 242 -0.85 0.67 -19.70
N VAL A 243 -0.08 1.07 -18.68
CA VAL A 243 0.88 2.17 -18.81
C VAL A 243 2.00 1.82 -19.78
N LEU A 244 2.57 0.61 -19.69
CA LEU A 244 3.65 0.15 -20.58
C LEU A 244 3.18 0.08 -22.04
N ASP A 245 1.98 -0.45 -22.30
CA ASP A 245 1.39 -0.56 -23.64
C ASP A 245 1.12 0.81 -24.28
N ARG A 246 0.68 1.79 -23.48
CA ARG A 246 0.41 3.16 -23.95
C ARG A 246 1.64 4.06 -24.03
N SER A 247 2.76 3.64 -23.45
CA SER A 247 3.97 4.45 -23.41
C SER A 247 4.78 4.29 -24.69
N VAL A 248 5.38 5.38 -25.17
CA VAL A 248 6.43 5.30 -26.20
C VAL A 248 7.72 4.86 -25.51
N LEU A 249 8.01 3.56 -25.60
CA LEU A 249 9.21 2.98 -25.01
C LEU A 249 10.42 3.17 -25.95
N PRO A 250 11.53 3.75 -25.46
CA PRO A 250 12.71 3.99 -26.30
C PRO A 250 13.41 2.68 -26.66
N ASP A 251 13.85 2.56 -27.91
CA ASP A 251 14.75 1.50 -28.34
C ASP A 251 16.19 1.88 -28.00
N ARG A 252 16.79 1.15 -27.06
CA ARG A 252 18.15 1.38 -26.55
C ARG A 252 18.90 0.05 -26.55
N PRO A 253 19.65 -0.28 -27.61
CA PRO A 253 20.46 -1.48 -27.63
C PRO A 253 21.50 -1.42 -26.50
N ASP A 254 21.92 -2.57 -25.97
CA ASP A 254 22.92 -2.62 -24.90
C ASP A 254 24.29 -2.17 -25.41
N PRO A 255 24.81 -1.00 -24.98
CA PRO A 255 26.12 -0.55 -25.42
C PRO A 255 27.27 -1.27 -24.68
N HIS A 256 26.96 -2.05 -23.64
CA HIS A 256 27.92 -2.78 -22.80
C HIS A 256 28.12 -4.23 -23.26
N ALA A 257 28.08 -4.46 -24.57
CA ALA A 257 28.20 -5.80 -25.14
C ALA A 257 29.63 -6.37 -25.06
N GLY A 258 30.65 -5.52 -24.97
CA GLY A 258 32.04 -5.95 -24.74
C GLY A 258 32.25 -6.47 -23.31
N THR A 259 33.25 -7.34 -23.14
CA THR A 259 33.53 -7.99 -21.85
C THR A 259 33.86 -6.98 -20.75
N ASP A 260 34.70 -5.99 -21.09
CA ASP A 260 35.21 -5.02 -20.12
C ASP A 260 34.15 -3.98 -19.77
N GLU A 261 33.42 -3.44 -20.77
CA GLU A 261 32.29 -2.54 -20.53
C GLU A 261 31.20 -3.20 -19.68
N ARG A 262 30.93 -4.49 -19.94
CA ARG A 262 30.00 -5.29 -19.15
C ARG A 262 30.46 -5.43 -17.71
N ALA A 263 31.74 -5.71 -17.48
CA ALA A 263 32.30 -5.80 -16.13
C ALA A 263 32.18 -4.46 -15.39
N CYS A 264 32.51 -3.35 -16.05
CA CYS A 264 32.41 -2.01 -15.47
C CYS A 264 30.97 -1.64 -15.08
N VAL A 265 30.00 -1.77 -16.00
CA VAL A 265 28.59 -1.44 -15.68
C VAL A 265 28.00 -2.40 -14.65
N SER A 266 28.42 -3.66 -14.65
CA SER A 266 27.97 -4.67 -13.67
C SER A 266 28.47 -4.37 -12.26
N PHE A 267 29.68 -3.84 -12.12
CA PHE A 267 30.17 -3.34 -10.83
C PHE A 267 29.34 -2.16 -10.34
N ILE A 268 29.06 -1.19 -11.20
CA ILE A 268 28.23 -0.03 -10.84
C ILE A 268 26.82 -0.45 -10.43
N GLU A 269 26.22 -1.37 -11.19
CA GLU A 269 24.92 -1.97 -10.86
C GLU A 269 24.95 -2.64 -9.49
N ALA A 270 25.95 -3.48 -9.24
CA ALA A 270 26.13 -4.19 -7.97
C ALA A 270 26.37 -3.25 -6.79
N TYR A 271 27.09 -2.15 -6.99
CA TYR A 271 27.27 -1.11 -5.99
C TYR A 271 25.93 -0.46 -5.64
N PHE A 272 25.23 0.12 -6.62
CA PHE A 272 24.02 0.90 -6.35
C PHE A 272 22.86 0.05 -5.84
N THR A 273 22.66 -1.14 -6.40
CA THR A 273 21.57 -2.04 -5.97
C THR A 273 21.72 -2.51 -4.53
N ASN A 274 22.93 -2.62 -3.99
CA ASN A 274 23.17 -2.93 -2.59
C ASN A 274 23.11 -1.66 -1.74
N TYR A 275 23.63 -0.53 -2.25
CA TYR A 275 23.57 0.75 -1.57
C TYR A 275 22.11 1.15 -1.26
N ILE A 276 21.19 1.11 -2.22
CA ILE A 276 19.81 1.54 -1.96
C ILE A 276 19.05 0.69 -0.94
N GLU A 277 19.54 -0.51 -0.62
CA GLU A 277 18.98 -1.48 0.34
C GLU A 277 19.60 -1.39 1.75
N GLY A 278 20.69 -0.63 1.94
CA GLY A 278 21.33 -0.47 3.27
C GLY A 278 22.82 -0.82 3.32
N THR A 279 23.36 -1.46 2.29
CA THR A 279 24.77 -1.85 2.22
C THR A 279 25.64 -0.65 1.82
N ARG A 280 25.98 0.18 2.81
CA ARG A 280 26.77 1.41 2.66
C ARG A 280 28.27 1.13 2.71
N PHE A 281 28.93 1.00 1.55
CA PHE A 281 30.38 1.06 1.41
C PHE A 281 30.78 2.29 0.56
N SER A 282 31.99 2.79 0.74
CA SER A 282 32.59 3.70 -0.25
C SER A 282 32.77 2.96 -1.57
N VAL A 283 32.76 3.69 -2.69
CA VAL A 283 32.88 3.08 -4.03
C VAL A 283 34.20 2.32 -4.15
N ASP A 284 35.30 2.89 -3.63
CA ASP A 284 36.62 2.25 -3.65
C ASP A 284 36.68 1.01 -2.75
N LYS A 285 36.09 1.03 -1.54
CA LYS A 285 36.03 -0.18 -0.70
C LYS A 285 35.23 -1.28 -1.39
N ALA A 286 34.09 -0.96 -1.99
CA ALA A 286 33.31 -1.93 -2.75
C ALA A 286 34.09 -2.49 -3.95
N ARG A 287 34.87 -1.65 -4.65
CA ARG A 287 35.75 -2.05 -5.75
C ARG A 287 36.78 -3.09 -5.28
N ARG A 288 37.47 -2.81 -4.18
CA ARG A 288 38.48 -3.72 -3.62
C ARG A 288 37.89 -5.02 -3.09
N ILE A 289 36.71 -4.98 -2.46
CA ILE A 289 35.98 -6.19 -2.06
C ILE A 289 35.69 -7.10 -3.27
N VAL A 290 35.28 -6.51 -4.40
CA VAL A 290 34.88 -7.27 -5.59
C VAL A 290 36.06 -7.79 -6.41
N PHE A 291 37.11 -6.98 -6.58
CA PHE A 291 38.20 -7.27 -7.52
C PHE A 291 39.53 -7.66 -6.86
N GLU A 292 39.72 -7.34 -5.59
CA GLU A 292 40.97 -7.60 -4.84
C GLU A 292 40.74 -8.59 -3.69
N ASP A 293 39.52 -9.16 -3.56
CA ASP A 293 39.10 -10.04 -2.47
C ASP A 293 39.39 -9.45 -1.07
N GLU A 294 39.33 -8.11 -0.93
CA GLU A 294 39.54 -7.44 0.35
C GLU A 294 38.43 -7.80 1.36
N GLU A 295 38.81 -8.06 2.61
CA GLU A 295 37.85 -8.41 3.65
C GLU A 295 36.95 -7.20 4.01
N PRO A 296 35.62 -7.38 4.11
CA PRO A 296 34.71 -6.30 4.48
C PRO A 296 34.78 -6.02 5.99
N ASP A 297 35.40 -4.90 6.38
CA ASP A 297 35.65 -4.50 7.78
C ASP A 297 34.39 -4.59 8.66
N GLY A 298 34.29 -5.65 9.47
CA GLY A 298 33.18 -5.89 10.39
C GLY A 298 31.80 -6.09 9.74
N ARG A 299 31.72 -6.17 8.40
CA ARG A 299 30.45 -6.30 7.65
C ARG A 299 30.51 -7.40 6.57
N PRO A 300 30.93 -8.64 6.92
CA PRO A 300 31.19 -9.70 5.93
C PRO A 300 29.96 -10.05 5.08
N ALA A 301 28.75 -10.08 5.68
CA ALA A 301 27.52 -10.35 4.94
C ALA A 301 27.21 -9.26 3.90
N ASP A 302 27.42 -7.99 4.23
CA ASP A 302 27.21 -6.89 3.30
C ASP A 302 28.21 -6.92 2.14
N GLY A 303 29.49 -7.22 2.41
CA GLY A 303 30.47 -7.38 1.34
C GLY A 303 30.14 -8.56 0.44
N ARG A 304 29.66 -9.68 1.02
CA ARG A 304 29.21 -10.84 0.28
C ARG A 304 28.02 -10.52 -0.63
N ASP A 305 27.05 -9.73 -0.17
CA ASP A 305 25.90 -9.30 -0.96
C ASP A 305 26.34 -8.56 -2.23
N VAL A 306 27.32 -7.66 -2.12
CA VAL A 306 27.89 -6.91 -3.27
C VAL A 306 28.56 -7.87 -4.26
N VAL A 307 29.41 -8.78 -3.77
CA VAL A 307 30.11 -9.77 -4.60
C VAL A 307 29.13 -10.68 -5.33
N GLN A 308 28.12 -11.21 -4.64
CA GLN A 308 27.16 -12.13 -5.23
C GLN A 308 26.27 -11.45 -6.26
N THR A 309 25.90 -10.19 -6.01
CA THR A 309 25.19 -9.40 -7.01
C THR A 309 26.03 -9.21 -8.26
N PHE A 310 27.29 -8.78 -8.11
CA PHE A 310 28.22 -8.56 -9.22
C PHE A 310 28.38 -9.84 -10.07
N ARG A 311 28.64 -10.99 -9.43
CA ARG A 311 28.78 -12.28 -10.12
C ARG A 311 27.56 -12.67 -10.94
N GLN A 312 26.36 -12.40 -10.42
CA GLN A 312 25.13 -12.69 -11.15
C GLN A 312 24.92 -11.80 -12.37
N VAL A 313 25.16 -10.49 -12.28
CA VAL A 313 24.86 -9.55 -13.37
C VAL A 313 25.99 -9.42 -14.40
N SER A 314 27.24 -9.67 -14.01
CA SER A 314 28.41 -9.65 -14.91
C SER A 314 28.44 -10.81 -15.91
N THR A 315 27.83 -11.94 -15.58
CA THR A 315 27.75 -13.11 -16.45
C THR A 315 26.60 -13.04 -17.46
N MET A 316 25.72 -12.04 -17.33
CA MET A 316 24.57 -11.91 -18.21
C MET A 316 24.95 -11.37 -19.58
N SER A 317 24.44 -11.99 -20.64
CA SER A 317 24.72 -11.60 -22.03
C SER A 317 23.54 -11.84 -22.97
N LYS A 318 23.62 -11.27 -24.18
CA LYS A 318 22.58 -11.43 -25.20
C LYS A 318 22.42 -12.90 -25.58
N GLY A 319 21.17 -13.35 -25.71
CA GLY A 319 20.84 -14.72 -26.10
C GLY A 319 20.72 -15.71 -24.92
N MET A 320 20.78 -15.23 -23.67
CA MET A 320 20.48 -16.09 -22.52
C MET A 320 19.05 -16.64 -22.60
N THR A 321 18.90 -17.88 -22.13
CA THR A 321 17.62 -18.57 -22.10
C THR A 321 16.70 -17.99 -21.04
N MET A 322 15.46 -17.74 -21.43
CA MET A 322 14.39 -17.28 -20.53
C MET A 322 13.58 -18.48 -20.05
N ALA A 323 12.99 -18.37 -18.86
CA ALA A 323 12.11 -19.40 -18.34
C ALA A 323 10.92 -19.59 -19.29
N ASP A 324 10.73 -20.82 -19.77
CA ASP A 324 9.68 -21.21 -20.73
C ASP A 324 8.38 -21.63 -20.03
N SER A 325 8.45 -21.85 -18.72
CA SER A 325 7.37 -22.34 -17.88
C SER A 325 7.40 -21.66 -16.52
N PHE A 326 6.25 -21.65 -15.85
CA PHE A 326 6.13 -21.06 -14.51
C PHE A 326 7.04 -21.75 -13.49
N ALA A 327 7.17 -23.08 -13.56
CA ALA A 327 8.06 -23.83 -12.67
C ALA A 327 9.52 -23.41 -12.85
N ALA A 328 10.01 -23.32 -14.10
CA ALA A 328 11.37 -22.84 -14.38
C ALA A 328 11.59 -21.39 -13.91
N PHE A 329 10.56 -20.54 -14.02
CA PHE A 329 10.62 -19.16 -13.52
C PHE A 329 10.75 -19.12 -12.00
N VAL A 330 9.94 -19.92 -11.28
CA VAL A 330 10.01 -20.04 -9.81
C VAL A 330 11.37 -20.57 -9.36
N ASP A 331 11.87 -21.62 -9.99
CA ASP A 331 13.18 -22.19 -9.67
C ASP A 331 14.30 -21.17 -9.89
N GLU A 332 14.24 -20.39 -10.98
CA GLU A 332 15.21 -19.35 -11.26
C GLU A 332 15.21 -18.24 -10.21
N ILE A 333 14.04 -17.68 -9.84
CA ILE A 333 14.00 -16.60 -8.85
C ILE A 333 14.44 -17.07 -7.47
N LYS A 334 14.13 -18.33 -7.11
CA LYS A 334 14.57 -18.95 -5.86
C LYS A 334 16.08 -19.15 -5.85
N GLU A 335 16.65 -19.70 -6.92
CA GLU A 335 18.09 -19.93 -7.01
C GLU A 335 18.89 -18.63 -6.96
N ARG A 336 18.43 -17.60 -7.68
CA ARG A 336 19.08 -16.28 -7.65
C ARG A 336 19.03 -15.65 -6.26
N ASN A 337 17.90 -15.74 -5.56
CA ASN A 337 17.79 -15.27 -4.18
C ASN A 337 18.67 -16.09 -3.23
N ARG A 338 18.74 -17.42 -3.40
CA ARG A 338 19.60 -18.31 -2.62
C ARG A 338 21.08 -17.93 -2.72
N ILE A 339 21.57 -17.69 -3.95
CA ILE A 339 22.96 -17.25 -4.20
C ILE A 339 23.20 -15.86 -3.63
N LEU A 340 22.25 -14.93 -3.89
CA LEU A 340 22.37 -13.54 -3.45
C LEU A 340 22.47 -13.41 -1.92
N MET A 341 21.68 -14.21 -1.20
CA MET A 341 21.53 -14.12 0.25
C MET A 341 22.31 -15.22 0.99
N ASP A 342 23.35 -15.80 0.37
CA ASP A 342 24.08 -16.97 0.91
C ASP A 342 24.76 -16.71 2.27
N ALA A 343 25.10 -15.46 2.57
CA ALA A 343 25.64 -15.02 3.85
C ALA A 343 24.57 -14.78 4.95
N ARG A 344 23.29 -14.95 4.65
CA ARG A 344 22.17 -14.66 5.55
C ARG A 344 21.22 -15.85 5.71
N PRO A 345 21.69 -17.00 6.23
CA PRO A 345 20.87 -18.20 6.38
C PRO A 345 19.64 -17.99 7.27
N GLU A 346 19.67 -17.02 8.19
CA GLU A 346 18.56 -16.64 9.04
C GLU A 346 17.37 -16.03 8.27
N LYS A 347 17.57 -15.65 7.01
CA LYS A 347 16.52 -15.12 6.12
C LYS A 347 15.84 -16.20 5.27
N ASP A 348 16.20 -17.47 5.44
CA ASP A 348 15.70 -18.61 4.65
C ASP A 348 15.88 -18.39 3.11
N PRO A 349 17.13 -18.23 2.62
CA PRO A 349 17.43 -17.89 1.22
C PRO A 349 16.82 -18.87 0.21
N GLY A 350 16.21 -18.36 -0.84
CA GLY A 350 15.64 -19.18 -1.92
C GLY A 350 14.31 -19.85 -1.58
N ASN A 351 13.76 -19.62 -0.39
CA ASN A 351 12.44 -20.10 -0.02
C ASN A 351 11.44 -18.95 0.04
N PHE A 352 10.21 -19.21 -0.39
CA PHE A 352 9.14 -18.22 -0.23
C PHE A 352 8.84 -18.00 1.24
N LYS A 353 8.50 -16.76 1.57
CA LYS A 353 8.12 -16.35 2.93
C LYS A 353 6.98 -17.22 3.46
N LYS A 354 7.05 -17.51 4.75
CA LYS A 354 6.01 -18.24 5.49
C LYS A 354 5.16 -17.31 6.35
N GLU A 355 5.68 -16.12 6.62
CA GLU A 355 5.03 -15.06 7.39
C GLU A 355 4.80 -13.82 6.51
N PRO A 356 3.77 -13.01 6.81
CA PRO A 356 3.56 -11.72 6.16
C PRO A 356 4.78 -10.79 6.33
N ASN A 357 5.07 -9.99 5.31
CA ASN A 357 6.15 -8.99 5.34
C ASN A 357 5.64 -7.61 4.89
N TYR A 358 6.38 -6.58 5.31
CA TYR A 358 5.94 -5.19 5.22
C TYR A 358 7.07 -4.27 4.76
N ALA A 359 6.70 -3.16 4.12
CA ALA A 359 7.56 -2.00 3.92
C ALA A 359 6.81 -0.74 4.37
N GLY A 360 7.24 -0.15 5.49
CA GLY A 360 6.46 0.89 6.16
C GLY A 360 5.07 0.36 6.54
N ASN A 361 4.02 1.04 6.08
CA ASN A 361 2.62 0.63 6.32
C ASN A 361 2.05 -0.27 5.21
N THR A 362 2.87 -0.69 4.24
CA THR A 362 2.42 -1.52 3.12
C THR A 362 2.64 -2.99 3.48
N GLU A 363 1.55 -3.74 3.61
CA GLU A 363 1.57 -5.22 3.65
C GLU A 363 1.66 -5.76 2.22
N PHE A 364 2.60 -6.66 1.96
CA PHE A 364 2.71 -7.33 0.65
C PHE A 364 1.83 -8.59 0.57
N VAL A 365 1.83 -9.26 -0.58
CA VAL A 365 1.04 -10.48 -0.84
C VAL A 365 1.22 -11.50 0.29
N ALA A 366 0.13 -12.01 0.86
CA ALA A 366 0.17 -13.00 1.94
C ALA A 366 0.91 -14.30 1.50
N PRO A 367 1.63 -15.00 2.40
CA PRO A 367 2.41 -16.20 2.08
C PRO A 367 1.70 -17.24 1.21
N ASN A 368 0.46 -17.58 1.58
CA ASN A 368 -0.37 -18.56 0.87
C ASN A 368 -0.86 -18.09 -0.50
N LEU A 369 -0.71 -16.81 -0.84
CA LEU A 369 -1.11 -16.22 -2.12
C LEU A 369 0.10 -15.94 -3.04
N VAL A 370 1.34 -16.09 -2.56
CA VAL A 370 2.57 -15.75 -3.32
C VAL A 370 2.64 -16.51 -4.63
N GLU A 371 2.51 -17.84 -4.58
CA GLU A 371 2.69 -18.69 -5.76
C GLU A 371 1.61 -18.46 -6.81
N GLY A 372 0.34 -18.38 -6.42
CA GLY A 372 -0.74 -18.08 -7.35
C GLY A 372 -0.63 -16.68 -7.95
N THR A 373 -0.20 -15.69 -7.18
CA THR A 373 0.02 -14.32 -7.69
C THR A 373 1.17 -14.26 -8.68
N LEU A 374 2.29 -14.96 -8.41
CA LEU A 374 3.39 -15.06 -9.36
C LEU A 374 2.97 -15.79 -10.64
N LYS A 375 2.12 -16.81 -10.54
CA LYS A 375 1.62 -17.56 -11.69
C LYS A 375 0.79 -16.68 -12.62
N GLU A 376 -0.17 -15.95 -12.07
CA GLU A 376 -1.00 -15.01 -12.83
C GLU A 376 -0.15 -13.87 -13.43
N GLY A 377 0.81 -13.34 -12.68
CA GLY A 377 1.78 -12.35 -13.16
C GLY A 377 2.69 -12.90 -14.28
N PHE A 378 3.13 -14.15 -14.18
CA PHE A 378 3.97 -14.80 -15.20
C PHE A 378 3.22 -14.97 -16.53
N GLU A 379 1.93 -15.33 -16.52
CA GLU A 379 1.13 -15.38 -17.75
C GLU A 379 1.00 -13.99 -18.40
N MET A 380 0.84 -12.93 -17.60
CA MET A 380 0.90 -11.56 -18.12
C MET A 380 2.28 -11.24 -18.73
N LEU A 381 3.37 -11.56 -18.03
CA LEU A 381 4.74 -11.35 -18.51
C LEU A 381 4.97 -12.02 -19.87
N ARG A 382 4.47 -13.25 -20.08
CA ARG A 382 4.60 -13.97 -21.36
C ARG A 382 3.92 -13.28 -22.53
N SER A 383 2.86 -12.51 -22.27
CA SER A 383 2.15 -11.74 -23.31
C SER A 383 2.88 -10.47 -23.75
N ILE A 384 3.88 -10.01 -22.98
CA ILE A 384 4.63 -8.79 -23.27
C ILE A 384 5.78 -9.12 -24.23
N SER A 385 5.77 -8.51 -25.42
CA SER A 385 6.80 -8.72 -26.45
C SER A 385 7.98 -7.74 -26.38
N ASN A 386 7.73 -6.48 -25.97
CA ASN A 386 8.78 -5.46 -25.89
C ASN A 386 9.73 -5.75 -24.70
N SER A 387 11.04 -5.88 -24.96
CA SER A 387 12.04 -6.26 -23.95
C SER A 387 12.13 -5.28 -22.78
N LEU A 388 12.03 -3.97 -23.04
CA LEU A 388 12.04 -2.94 -22.01
C LEU A 388 10.79 -3.05 -21.11
N ALA A 389 9.61 -3.23 -21.70
CA ALA A 389 8.39 -3.48 -20.96
C ALA A 389 8.49 -4.76 -20.12
N ARG A 390 9.02 -5.86 -20.68
CA ARG A 390 9.22 -7.13 -19.96
C ARG A 390 10.11 -6.95 -18.73
N GLY A 391 11.26 -6.26 -18.90
CA GLY A 391 12.19 -5.99 -17.80
C GLY A 391 11.55 -5.18 -16.67
N ILE A 392 10.85 -4.09 -17.00
CA ILE A 392 10.11 -3.28 -16.02
C ILE A 392 9.01 -4.10 -15.35
N PHE A 393 8.35 -4.99 -16.09
CA PHE A 393 7.28 -5.83 -15.58
C PHE A 393 7.79 -6.89 -14.60
N VAL A 394 8.82 -7.71 -14.90
CA VAL A 394 9.36 -8.67 -13.90
C VAL A 394 9.82 -7.97 -12.65
N HIS A 395 10.49 -6.83 -12.83
CA HIS A 395 11.00 -6.04 -11.72
C HIS A 395 9.85 -5.70 -10.76
N THR A 396 8.83 -5.05 -11.30
CA THR A 396 7.70 -4.56 -10.51
C THR A 396 6.88 -5.71 -9.95
N MET A 397 6.71 -6.80 -10.71
CA MET A 397 6.03 -8.02 -10.25
C MET A 397 6.69 -8.60 -9.01
N LEU A 398 8.02 -8.79 -9.02
CA LEU A 398 8.73 -9.34 -7.88
C LEU A 398 8.75 -8.40 -6.66
N VAL A 399 8.85 -7.09 -6.88
CA VAL A 399 8.74 -6.09 -5.80
C VAL A 399 7.34 -6.09 -5.17
N ALA A 400 6.28 -6.20 -5.98
CA ALA A 400 4.89 -6.18 -5.53
C ALA A 400 4.45 -7.46 -4.82
N VAL A 401 4.90 -8.63 -5.29
CA VAL A 401 4.65 -9.90 -4.57
C VAL A 401 5.48 -9.98 -3.30
N HIS A 402 6.73 -9.52 -3.37
CA HIS A 402 7.68 -9.58 -2.27
C HIS A 402 7.83 -11.02 -1.70
N PRO A 403 8.20 -12.00 -2.55
CA PRO A 403 8.06 -13.42 -2.24
C PRO A 403 9.03 -13.96 -1.18
N PHE A 404 10.16 -13.30 -0.92
CA PHE A 404 11.21 -13.76 0.01
C PHE A 404 11.18 -12.95 1.32
N ASN A 405 11.83 -13.45 2.38
CA ASN A 405 11.98 -12.68 3.63
C ASN A 405 12.93 -11.48 3.48
N ASP A 406 13.89 -11.57 2.56
CA ASP A 406 14.85 -10.50 2.24
C ASP A 406 15.41 -10.70 0.82
N GLY A 407 16.03 -9.67 0.26
CA GLY A 407 16.64 -9.68 -1.07
C GLY A 407 15.67 -9.41 -2.22
N ASN A 408 14.39 -9.12 -1.95
CA ASN A 408 13.37 -8.93 -2.98
C ASN A 408 13.73 -7.83 -3.99
N GLY A 409 14.17 -6.66 -3.51
CA GLY A 409 14.59 -5.55 -4.37
C GLY A 409 15.77 -5.94 -5.26
N ARG A 410 16.80 -6.56 -4.70
CA ARG A 410 18.00 -7.02 -5.42
C ARG A 410 17.69 -8.11 -6.44
N THR A 411 16.97 -9.17 -6.04
CA THR A 411 16.50 -10.23 -6.96
C THR A 411 15.66 -9.66 -8.09
N SER A 412 14.78 -8.69 -7.81
CA SER A 412 13.95 -8.07 -8.86
C SER A 412 14.77 -7.29 -9.90
N ARG A 413 15.84 -6.59 -9.47
CA ARG A 413 16.73 -5.86 -10.38
C ARG A 413 17.65 -6.80 -11.16
N ILE A 414 18.10 -7.89 -10.55
CA ILE A 414 18.82 -8.97 -11.26
C ILE A 414 17.93 -9.56 -12.37
N MET A 415 16.66 -9.86 -12.07
CA MET A 415 15.72 -10.39 -13.07
C MET A 415 15.40 -9.36 -14.17
N MET A 416 15.29 -8.07 -13.81
CA MET A 416 15.16 -6.98 -14.78
C MET A 416 16.36 -6.95 -15.74
N THR A 417 17.57 -6.95 -15.20
CA THR A 417 18.81 -6.93 -16.00
C THR A 417 18.89 -8.16 -16.89
N LYS A 418 18.50 -9.34 -16.39
CA LYS A 418 18.43 -10.54 -17.21
C LYS A 418 17.50 -10.36 -18.40
N GLU A 419 16.24 -9.95 -18.22
CA GLU A 419 15.29 -9.74 -19.32
C GLU A 419 15.83 -8.77 -20.38
N LEU A 420 16.43 -7.66 -19.94
CA LEU A 420 16.95 -6.63 -20.84
C LEU A 420 18.19 -7.10 -21.60
N VAL A 421 19.21 -7.58 -20.88
CA VAL A 421 20.50 -7.97 -21.47
C VAL A 421 20.34 -9.19 -22.37
N SER A 422 19.48 -10.15 -22.02
CA SER A 422 19.19 -11.32 -22.87
C SER A 422 18.65 -10.91 -24.24
N ALA A 423 17.83 -9.85 -24.28
CA ALA A 423 17.29 -9.27 -25.51
C ALA A 423 18.28 -8.31 -26.21
N GLY A 424 19.44 -8.04 -25.63
CA GLY A 424 20.39 -7.04 -26.12
C GLY A 424 19.91 -5.60 -25.94
N THR A 425 19.04 -5.35 -24.95
CA THR A 425 18.55 -4.03 -24.54
C THR A 425 19.38 -3.51 -23.37
N CYS A 426 19.68 -2.21 -23.34
CA CYS A 426 20.43 -1.60 -22.25
C CYS A 426 19.72 -1.83 -20.91
N ARG A 427 20.51 -2.30 -19.93
CA ARG A 427 20.07 -2.48 -18.54
C ARG A 427 19.68 -1.16 -17.88
N ILE A 428 19.01 -1.27 -16.72
CA ILE A 428 18.56 -0.12 -15.93
C ILE A 428 19.28 -0.17 -14.57
N VAL A 429 20.11 0.84 -14.30
CA VAL A 429 20.77 0.98 -12.99
C VAL A 429 20.14 2.16 -12.25
N VAL A 430 19.63 1.91 -11.04
CA VAL A 430 19.03 2.94 -10.17
C VAL A 430 20.12 3.51 -9.26
N PRO A 431 20.64 4.73 -9.50
CA PRO A 431 21.71 5.32 -8.69
C PRO A 431 21.18 5.82 -7.35
N THR A 432 22.09 6.03 -6.40
CA THR A 432 21.79 6.50 -5.03
C THR A 432 20.96 7.78 -5.03
N ILE A 433 21.35 8.79 -5.82
CA ILE A 433 20.66 10.09 -5.87
C ILE A 433 19.22 10.00 -6.37
N PHE A 434 18.88 8.91 -7.07
CA PHE A 434 17.56 8.72 -7.69
C PHE A 434 16.70 7.70 -6.95
N ARG A 435 17.17 7.22 -5.78
CA ARG A 435 16.45 6.29 -4.92
C ARG A 435 15.05 6.79 -4.58
N ASP A 436 14.91 8.06 -4.19
CA ASP A 436 13.62 8.60 -3.75
C ASP A 436 12.62 8.74 -4.89
N ASN A 437 13.06 9.04 -6.11
CA ASN A 437 12.21 9.01 -7.29
C ASN A 437 11.70 7.60 -7.61
N TYR A 438 12.60 6.61 -7.52
CA TYR A 438 12.27 5.20 -7.70
C TYR A 438 11.30 4.67 -6.63
N ILE A 439 11.60 4.90 -5.35
CA ILE A 439 10.72 4.51 -4.21
C ILE A 439 9.40 5.29 -4.23
N GLY A 440 9.42 6.56 -4.61
CA GLY A 440 8.20 7.37 -4.79
C GLY A 440 7.32 6.82 -5.92
N GLY A 441 7.92 6.35 -7.01
CA GLY A 441 7.22 5.66 -8.09
C GLY A 441 6.56 4.36 -7.63
N LEU A 442 7.29 3.53 -6.87
CA LEU A 442 6.72 2.35 -6.24
C LEU A 442 5.59 2.73 -5.28
N THR A 443 5.78 3.70 -4.40
CA THR A 443 4.77 4.14 -3.43
C THR A 443 3.45 4.49 -4.12
N LYS A 444 3.49 5.19 -5.25
CA LYS A 444 2.30 5.50 -6.06
C LYS A 444 1.61 4.27 -6.66
N LEU A 445 2.35 3.21 -6.93
CA LEU A 445 1.79 1.93 -7.38
C LEU A 445 1.08 1.17 -6.25
N PHE A 446 1.54 1.31 -5.00
CA PHE A 446 0.94 0.62 -3.84
C PHE A 446 -0.23 1.35 -3.19
N GLU A 447 -0.55 2.58 -3.63
CA GLU A 447 -1.75 3.28 -3.19
C GLU A 447 -3.04 2.51 -3.53
N SER A 448 -4.13 2.80 -2.81
CA SER A 448 -5.44 2.16 -3.03
C SER A 448 -5.96 2.26 -4.47
N ARG A 449 -5.50 3.28 -5.20
CA ARG A 449 -5.64 3.39 -6.65
C ARG A 449 -4.22 3.39 -7.25
N PRO A 450 -3.76 2.26 -7.78
CA PRO A 450 -2.42 2.16 -8.35
C PRO A 450 -2.20 3.18 -9.47
N VAL A 451 -1.03 3.81 -9.48
CA VAL A 451 -0.57 4.68 -10.59
C VAL A 451 0.85 4.30 -10.98
N ALA A 452 1.02 3.64 -12.13
CA ALA A 452 2.33 3.10 -12.54
C ALA A 452 3.24 4.12 -13.27
N ALA A 453 2.66 5.16 -13.88
CA ALA A 453 3.39 6.10 -14.74
C ALA A 453 4.62 6.77 -14.08
N PRO A 454 4.61 7.18 -12.80
CA PRO A 454 5.79 7.70 -12.13
C PRO A 454 6.96 6.70 -12.06
N LEU A 455 6.68 5.42 -11.76
CA LEU A 455 7.70 4.36 -11.72
C LEU A 455 8.31 4.13 -13.10
N VAL A 456 7.46 4.00 -14.13
CA VAL A 456 7.94 3.80 -15.51
C VAL A 456 8.84 4.95 -15.95
N ARG A 457 8.45 6.20 -15.72
CA ARG A 457 9.30 7.37 -16.04
C ARG A 457 10.64 7.36 -15.31
N ALA A 458 10.64 6.99 -14.02
CA ALA A 458 11.86 6.90 -13.24
C ALA A 458 12.84 5.86 -13.83
N LEU A 459 12.33 4.66 -14.14
CA LEU A 459 13.15 3.59 -14.73
C LEU A 459 13.66 3.92 -16.14
N LEU A 460 12.85 4.61 -16.95
CA LEU A 460 13.27 5.08 -18.28
C LEU A 460 14.39 6.12 -18.23
N GLU A 461 14.40 6.97 -17.19
CA GLU A 461 15.46 7.94 -16.97
C GLU A 461 16.75 7.26 -16.49
N CYS A 462 16.65 6.31 -15.55
CA CYS A 462 17.76 5.46 -15.15
C CYS A 462 18.39 4.74 -16.37
N GLN A 463 17.57 4.15 -17.24
CA GLN A 463 18.06 3.50 -18.46
C GLN A 463 18.78 4.49 -19.39
N ARG A 464 18.27 5.72 -19.51
CA ARG A 464 18.87 6.76 -20.36
C ARG A 464 20.29 7.09 -19.90
N ILE A 465 20.46 7.26 -18.58
CA ILE A 465 21.78 7.52 -17.99
C ILE A 465 22.70 6.32 -18.16
N THR A 466 22.24 5.11 -17.83
CA THR A 466 23.03 3.88 -18.01
C THR A 466 23.50 3.72 -19.46
N HIS A 467 22.62 3.95 -20.44
CA HIS A 467 22.97 3.85 -21.87
C HIS A 467 24.01 4.90 -22.30
N SER A 468 24.08 6.05 -21.65
CA SER A 468 25.00 7.13 -22.01
C SER A 468 26.40 7.00 -21.43
N ILE A 469 26.64 6.04 -20.53
CA ILE A 469 27.92 5.84 -19.85
C ILE A 469 28.52 4.52 -20.32
N VAL A 470 29.49 4.59 -21.23
CA VAL A 470 30.13 3.42 -21.83
C VAL A 470 31.64 3.60 -21.75
N SER A 471 32.31 2.70 -21.03
CA SER A 471 33.76 2.69 -20.89
C SER A 471 34.23 1.29 -20.49
N PRO A 472 35.30 0.75 -21.11
CA PRO A 472 35.95 -0.49 -20.66
C PRO A 472 36.87 -0.26 -19.45
N ASP A 473 37.13 1.00 -19.08
CA ASP A 473 37.91 1.35 -17.89
C ASP A 473 36.99 1.69 -16.72
N LEU A 474 37.23 1.04 -15.58
CA LEU A 474 36.38 1.15 -14.39
C LEU A 474 36.51 2.53 -13.72
N ASN A 475 37.72 3.09 -13.64
CA ASN A 475 37.91 4.41 -13.04
C ASN A 475 37.16 5.47 -13.85
N ARG A 476 37.28 5.42 -15.17
CA ARG A 476 36.55 6.29 -16.08
C ARG A 476 35.04 6.09 -15.98
N THR A 477 34.59 4.85 -15.83
CA THR A 477 33.17 4.55 -15.59
C THR A 477 32.68 5.22 -14.30
N ILE A 478 33.42 5.10 -13.19
CA ILE A 478 33.09 5.72 -11.91
C ILE A 478 33.06 7.25 -12.04
N GLU A 479 34.04 7.85 -12.72
CA GLU A 479 34.07 9.30 -12.98
C GLU A 479 32.85 9.77 -13.77
N LEU A 480 32.49 9.07 -14.84
CA LEU A 480 31.32 9.40 -15.65
C LEU A 480 30.03 9.28 -14.83
N TRP A 481 29.88 8.25 -14.00
CA TRP A 481 28.74 8.16 -13.08
C TRP A 481 28.77 9.28 -12.02
N ALA A 482 29.93 9.62 -11.47
CA ALA A 482 30.07 10.71 -10.52
C ALA A 482 29.69 12.06 -11.13
N SER A 483 30.02 12.30 -12.40
CA SER A 483 29.63 13.51 -13.14
C SER A 483 28.10 13.72 -13.24
N THR A 484 27.32 12.65 -13.02
CA THR A 484 25.84 12.69 -12.98
C THR A 484 25.25 12.91 -11.59
N HIS A 485 26.09 13.10 -10.56
CA HIS A 485 25.72 13.10 -9.14
C HIS A 485 25.25 11.74 -8.60
N ALA A 486 25.44 10.63 -9.33
CA ALA A 486 24.80 9.35 -9.03
C ALA A 486 25.09 8.78 -7.63
N PHE A 487 26.26 9.07 -7.07
CA PHE A 487 26.70 8.57 -5.76
C PHE A 487 26.19 9.39 -4.57
N LEU A 488 25.58 10.55 -4.80
CA LEU A 488 25.10 11.44 -3.75
C LEU A 488 23.75 10.97 -3.18
N GLU A 489 23.51 11.23 -1.89
CA GLU A 489 22.20 11.01 -1.24
C GLU A 489 21.39 12.32 -1.10
N ASP A 490 22.05 13.48 -1.19
CA ASP A 490 21.44 14.78 -0.94
C ASP A 490 20.71 15.34 -2.18
N ILE A 491 19.42 15.05 -2.27
CA ILE A 491 18.55 15.54 -3.35
C ILE A 491 18.19 17.03 -3.26
N LYS A 492 18.54 17.72 -2.16
CA LYS A 492 18.30 19.18 -2.07
C LYS A 492 19.28 19.93 -2.96
N ASN A 493 20.54 19.48 -2.94
CA ASN A 493 21.67 20.17 -3.54
C ASN A 493 22.16 19.52 -4.83
N ALA A 494 21.69 18.31 -5.16
CA ALA A 494 22.02 17.62 -6.38
C ALA A 494 20.81 16.94 -7.03
N ARG A 495 20.89 16.76 -8.34
CA ARG A 495 19.91 15.98 -9.13
C ARG A 495 20.67 15.11 -10.12
N LEU A 496 20.07 13.99 -10.51
CA LEU A 496 20.60 13.15 -11.57
C LEU A 496 20.66 13.93 -12.89
N THR A 497 21.84 14.00 -13.50
CA THR A 497 22.10 14.72 -14.76
C THR A 497 22.69 13.80 -15.82
N SER A 498 22.78 14.27 -17.07
CA SER A 498 23.52 13.54 -18.12
C SER A 498 25.02 13.56 -17.82
N PRO A 499 25.80 12.51 -18.21
CA PRO A 499 27.22 12.47 -17.95
C PRO A 499 27.95 13.62 -18.64
N ASN A 500 28.91 14.21 -17.94
CA ASN A 500 29.75 15.28 -18.43
C ASN A 500 31.22 14.93 -18.17
N ALA A 501 31.94 14.63 -19.25
CA ALA A 501 33.33 14.24 -19.23
C ALA A 501 34.29 15.35 -18.78
N ASP A 502 33.87 16.62 -18.87
CA ASP A 502 34.69 17.79 -18.59
C ASP A 502 34.67 18.20 -17.11
N LEU A 503 33.75 17.64 -16.32
CA LEU A 503 33.68 17.91 -14.88
C LEU A 503 34.84 17.23 -14.15
N ARG A 504 35.49 17.99 -13.27
CA ARG A 504 36.53 17.46 -12.39
C ARG A 504 35.86 16.75 -11.22
N ILE A 505 36.21 15.48 -11.01
CA ILE A 505 35.67 14.66 -9.92
C ILE A 505 36.62 14.68 -8.72
N GLU A 506 36.06 14.89 -7.54
CA GLU A 506 36.75 14.80 -6.26
C GLU A 506 36.04 13.80 -5.34
N VAL A 507 36.83 13.02 -4.60
CA VAL A 507 36.32 12.05 -3.62
C VAL A 507 36.45 12.64 -2.22
N ARG A 508 35.33 12.90 -1.55
CA ARG A 508 35.30 13.26 -0.13
C ARG A 508 34.49 12.23 0.64
N ASN A 509 35.01 11.80 1.79
CA ASN A 509 34.38 10.77 2.64
C ASN A 509 34.00 9.48 1.87
N GLY A 510 34.79 9.11 0.86
CA GLY A 510 34.56 7.92 0.04
C GLY A 510 33.46 8.04 -1.01
N ILE A 511 32.91 9.25 -1.24
CA ILE A 511 31.89 9.54 -2.23
C ILE A 511 32.50 10.37 -3.37
N PRO A 512 32.52 9.88 -4.62
CA PRO A 512 32.95 10.67 -5.77
C PRO A 512 31.83 11.60 -6.26
N ALA A 513 32.14 12.88 -6.46
CA ALA A 513 31.21 13.87 -7.00
C ALA A 513 31.95 15.01 -7.74
N PRO A 514 31.24 15.84 -8.54
CA PRO A 514 31.84 17.04 -9.12
C PRO A 514 32.36 17.98 -8.04
N VAL A 515 33.49 18.63 -8.30
CA VAL A 515 34.09 19.62 -7.38
C VAL A 515 33.11 20.72 -7.02
N GLU A 516 32.31 21.17 -7.99
CA GLU A 516 31.34 22.26 -7.82
C GLU A 516 30.27 21.91 -6.76
N TYR A 517 29.92 20.62 -6.63
CA TYR A 517 29.01 20.16 -5.57
C TYR A 517 29.65 20.32 -4.19
N TRP A 518 30.92 19.96 -4.05
CA TRP A 518 31.64 20.07 -2.78
C TRP A 518 31.86 21.54 -2.37
N GLU A 519 32.22 22.39 -3.32
CA GLU A 519 32.37 23.83 -3.08
C GLU A 519 31.04 24.46 -2.60
N THR A 520 29.91 24.06 -3.20
CA THR A 520 28.58 24.50 -2.76
C THR A 520 28.28 24.05 -1.33
N ARG A 521 28.59 22.79 -1.00
CA ARG A 521 28.42 22.24 0.36
C ARG A 521 29.29 22.94 1.40
N ASP A 522 30.54 23.26 1.07
CA ASP A 522 31.44 23.98 1.98
C ASP A 522 30.92 25.39 2.27
N LEU A 523 30.39 26.09 1.26
CA LEU A 523 29.77 27.40 1.41
C LEU A 523 28.51 27.33 2.31
N GLU A 524 27.65 26.33 2.12
CA GLU A 524 26.46 26.13 2.96
C GLU A 524 26.82 25.88 4.42
N ASN A 525 27.78 24.99 4.69
CA ASN A 525 28.23 24.70 6.06
C ASN A 525 28.79 25.96 6.73
N THR A 526 29.54 26.78 5.98
CA THR A 526 30.09 28.05 6.50
C THR A 526 28.98 29.04 6.88
N LEU A 527 27.92 29.12 6.08
CA LEU A 527 26.77 30.00 6.35
C LEU A 527 25.91 29.51 7.53
N GLU A 528 25.75 28.19 7.71
CA GLU A 528 25.05 27.60 8.87
C GLU A 528 25.83 27.80 10.17
N ASP A 529 27.15 27.65 10.13
CA ASP A 529 28.03 27.93 11.28
C ASP A 529 27.98 29.41 11.68
N ASP A 530 27.99 30.34 10.73
CA ASP A 530 27.88 31.78 10.98
C ASP A 530 26.50 32.18 11.55
N GLN A 531 25.41 31.53 11.13
CA GLN A 531 24.09 31.75 11.73
C GLN A 531 24.04 31.23 13.18
N THR A 532 24.59 30.05 13.44
CA THR A 532 24.64 29.45 14.77
C THR A 532 25.51 30.29 15.72
N TYR A 533 26.61 30.86 15.22
CA TYR A 533 27.51 31.74 15.97
C TYR A 533 26.88 33.10 16.29
N ASN A 534 26.05 33.65 15.39
CA ASN A 534 25.32 34.91 15.62
C ASN A 534 24.15 34.76 16.60
N PHE A 535 23.48 33.61 16.66
CA PHE A 535 22.45 33.33 17.68
C PHE A 535 23.05 33.03 19.06
N GLY A 536 24.25 32.45 19.14
CA GLY A 536 24.95 32.18 20.40
C GLY A 536 25.53 33.42 21.11
N LYS A 537 25.68 34.56 20.40
CA LYS A 537 26.10 35.85 20.98
C LYS A 537 24.93 36.77 21.36
N ALA A 538 23.69 36.39 21.05
CA ALA A 538 22.49 37.18 21.30
C ALA A 538 21.62 36.67 22.48
N LEU A 539 22.16 35.79 23.32
CA LEU A 539 21.54 35.30 24.56
C LEU A 539 22.35 35.67 25.81
#